data_AF-A0AAE8LQ43-F1
#
_entry.id   AF-A0AAE8LQ43-F1
#
_cell.length_a   1.000
_cell.length_b   1.000
_cell.length_c   1.000
_cell.angle_alpha   90.00
_cell.angle_beta   90.00
_cell.angle_gamma   90.00
#
_symmetry.space_group_name_H-M   'P 1'
#
loop_
_entity.id
_entity.type
_entity.pdbx_description
1 polymer ?
#
loop_
_entity_poly.entity_id
_entity_poly.type
_entity_poly.pdbx_seq_one_letter_code
_entity_poly.pdbx_strand_id
1 'polypeptide(L)'
;MSNIISISTRKPWHEEQQEKRRARRAESRRKRKEANEAKADHKAMQLLMLDEIRKLVEEDKFEGLVIFGRDPKTKAFFNDFVLDVTTVPLNDYFAYAGVMQTVAGELMDCATMAPALMSDGSIQDPYLEPTDVIYLEGDDIE
;
A
#
# COMPACT_ATOMS: atom_id res chain seq x y z
N MET A 1 40.63 27.60 10.13
CA MET A 1 39.28 27.01 9.94
C MET A 1 38.45 28.02 9.18
N SER A 2 38.05 27.74 7.93
CA SER A 2 37.25 28.68 7.14
C SER A 2 35.80 28.65 7.61
N ASN A 3 35.29 29.78 8.06
CA ASN A 3 33.86 29.97 8.37
C ASN A 3 33.08 30.01 7.05
N ILE A 4 32.73 28.84 6.52
CA ILE A 4 31.86 28.73 5.34
C ILE A 4 30.44 29.07 5.80
N ILE A 5 29.91 30.20 5.32
CA ILE A 5 28.55 30.66 5.58
C ILE A 5 27.68 30.23 4.40
N SER A 6 26.52 29.66 4.70
CA SER A 6 25.56 29.30 3.66
C SER A 6 24.91 30.54 3.06
N ILE A 7 24.86 30.60 1.73
CA ILE A 7 24.22 31.71 1.00
C ILE A 7 22.70 31.68 1.17
N SER A 8 22.10 30.50 1.34
CA SER A 8 20.64 30.35 1.44
C SER A 8 20.07 30.73 2.80
N THR A 9 20.79 30.43 3.89
CA THR A 9 20.31 30.65 5.27
C THR A 9 21.08 31.71 6.03
N ARG A 10 22.20 32.20 5.48
CA ARG A 10 23.14 33.15 6.11
C ARG A 10 23.68 32.69 7.47
N LYS A 11 23.54 31.40 7.80
CA LYS A 11 24.11 30.75 8.99
C LYS A 11 25.43 30.04 8.65
N PRO A 12 26.31 29.78 9.64
CA PRO A 12 27.44 28.87 9.47
C PRO A 12 26.98 27.53 8.88
N TRP A 13 27.65 27.05 7.84
CA TRP A 13 27.26 25.84 7.10
C TRP A 13 27.07 24.61 7.99
N HIS A 14 27.87 24.48 9.05
CA HIS A 14 27.73 23.40 10.03
C HIS A 14 26.41 23.46 10.82
N GLU A 15 25.92 24.65 11.15
CA GLU A 15 24.64 24.82 11.85
C GLU A 15 23.46 24.48 10.93
N GLU A 16 23.50 24.89 9.66
CA GLU A 16 22.47 24.53 8.68
C GLU A 16 22.45 23.01 8.42
N GLN A 17 23.61 22.37 8.27
CA GLN A 17 23.71 20.91 8.11
C GLN A 17 23.19 20.18 9.36
N GLN A 18 23.43 20.73 10.55
CA GLN A 18 22.94 20.15 11.79
C GLN A 18 21.41 20.32 11.94
N GLU A 19 20.85 21.47 11.58
CA GLU A 19 19.40 21.72 11.51
C GLU A 19 18.72 20.80 10.49
N LYS A 20 19.25 20.68 9.26
CA LYS A 20 18.74 19.76 8.24
C LYS A 20 18.78 18.30 8.69
N ARG A 21 19.86 17.87 9.36
CA ARG A 21 19.96 16.51 9.93
C ARG A 21 18.96 16.29 11.07
N ARG A 22 18.72 17.28 11.93
CA ARG A 22 17.71 17.21 13.00
C ARG A 22 16.29 17.16 12.42
N ALA A 23 15.98 18.00 11.43
CA ALA A 23 14.69 18.03 10.74
C ALA A 23 14.40 16.68 10.04
N ARG A 24 15.36 16.13 9.27
CA ARG A 24 15.22 14.81 8.62
C ARG A 24 14.96 13.68 9.62
N ARG A 25 15.62 13.70 10.78
CA ARG A 25 15.41 12.70 11.84
C ARG A 25 14.02 12.85 12.48
N ALA A 26 13.55 14.08 12.71
CA ALA A 26 12.22 14.34 13.25
C ALA A 26 11.14 13.88 12.26
N GLU A 27 11.28 14.21 10.98
CA GLU A 27 10.37 13.78 9.92
C GLU A 27 10.33 12.26 9.76
N SER A 28 11.49 11.59 9.78
CA SER A 28 11.57 10.13 9.72
C SER A 28 10.88 9.46 10.92
N ARG A 29 11.03 10.04 12.13
CA ARG A 29 10.32 9.57 13.33
C ARG A 29 8.82 9.76 13.21
N ARG A 30 8.37 10.91 12.70
CA ARG A 30 6.94 11.20 12.48
C ARG A 30 6.33 10.21 11.50
N LYS A 31 6.94 10.04 10.32
CA LYS A 31 6.52 9.07 9.30
C LYS A 31 6.45 7.64 9.84
N ARG A 32 7.41 7.22 10.67
CA ARG A 32 7.37 5.89 11.32
C ARG A 32 6.23 5.76 12.32
N LYS A 33 5.93 6.81 13.10
CA LYS A 33 4.81 6.82 14.04
C LYS A 33 3.48 6.72 13.30
N GLU A 34 3.29 7.57 12.30
CA GLU A 34 2.10 7.58 11.43
C GLU A 34 1.89 6.21 10.75
N ALA A 35 2.95 5.61 10.21
CA ALA A 35 2.87 4.27 9.61
C ALA A 35 2.56 3.16 10.62
N ASN A 36 2.99 3.30 11.88
CA ASN A 36 2.68 2.34 12.92
C ASN A 36 1.23 2.50 13.43
N GLU A 37 0.74 3.74 13.55
CA GLU A 37 -0.65 4.03 13.88
C GLU A 37 -1.58 3.49 12.80
N ALA A 38 -1.30 3.78 11.52
CA ALA A 38 -2.09 3.24 10.40
C ALA A 38 -2.12 1.70 10.36
N LYS A 39 -1.02 1.03 10.73
CA LYS A 39 -0.99 -0.44 10.86
C LYS A 39 -1.85 -0.95 12.01
N ALA A 40 -1.85 -0.24 13.15
CA ALA A 40 -2.66 -0.60 14.30
C ALA A 40 -4.15 -0.42 13.97
N ASP A 41 -4.52 0.69 13.35
CA ASP A 41 -5.88 1.00 12.92
C ASP A 41 -6.37 -0.03 11.89
N HIS A 42 -5.55 -0.36 10.91
CA HIS A 42 -5.89 -1.38 9.91
C HIS A 42 -6.11 -2.75 10.56
N LYS A 43 -5.28 -3.14 11.53
CA LYS A 43 -5.46 -4.37 12.30
C LYS A 43 -6.75 -4.34 13.11
N ALA A 44 -7.07 -3.23 13.77
CA ALA A 44 -8.30 -3.08 14.54
C ALA A 44 -9.53 -3.20 13.64
N MET A 45 -9.49 -2.59 12.44
CA MET A 45 -10.56 -2.70 11.45
C MET A 45 -10.74 -4.15 10.98
N GLN A 46 -9.66 -4.86 10.66
CA GLN A 46 -9.73 -6.27 10.27
C GLN A 46 -10.40 -7.14 11.35
N LEU A 47 -10.05 -6.93 12.62
CA LEU A 47 -10.66 -7.66 13.73
C LEU A 47 -12.15 -7.32 13.90
N LEU A 48 -12.51 -6.06 13.76
CA LEU A 48 -13.91 -5.62 13.82
C LEU A 48 -14.75 -6.28 12.72
N MET A 49 -14.23 -6.34 11.49
CA MET A 49 -14.89 -7.03 10.38
C MET A 49 -15.06 -8.53 10.65
N LEU A 50 -14.07 -9.18 11.26
CA LEU A 50 -14.17 -10.59 11.65
C LEU A 50 -15.23 -10.81 12.74
N ASP A 51 -15.36 -9.87 13.69
CA ASP A 51 -16.42 -9.92 14.71
C ASP A 51 -17.82 -9.72 14.10
N GLU A 52 -17.94 -8.88 13.07
CA GLU A 52 -19.20 -8.73 12.30
C GLU A 52 -19.54 -10.00 11.51
N ILE A 53 -18.56 -10.57 10.80
CA ILE A 53 -18.74 -11.85 10.10
C ILE A 53 -19.18 -12.94 11.09
N ARG A 54 -18.54 -12.99 12.27
CA ARG A 54 -18.92 -13.93 13.33
C ARG A 54 -20.38 -13.78 13.73
N LYS A 55 -20.88 -12.55 13.96
CA LYS A 55 -22.30 -12.33 14.29
C LYS A 55 -23.22 -12.83 13.18
N LEU A 56 -22.86 -12.60 11.92
CA LEU A 56 -23.64 -13.07 10.78
C LEU A 56 -23.66 -14.60 10.67
N VAL A 57 -22.54 -15.27 11.00
CA VAL A 57 -22.50 -16.73 11.11
C VAL A 57 -23.39 -17.22 12.26
N GLU A 58 -23.33 -16.58 13.44
CA GLU A 58 -24.16 -16.93 14.60
C GLU A 58 -25.67 -16.69 14.34
N GLU A 59 -26.02 -15.78 13.43
CA GLU A 59 -27.39 -15.51 12.97
C GLU A 59 -27.85 -16.40 11.80
N ASP A 60 -27.07 -17.43 11.44
CA ASP A 60 -27.33 -18.33 10.30
C ASP A 60 -27.51 -17.58 8.95
N LYS A 61 -26.87 -16.41 8.79
CA LYS A 61 -26.93 -15.61 7.56
C LYS A 61 -25.88 -15.99 6.51
N PHE A 62 -24.93 -16.84 6.87
CA PHE A 62 -23.93 -17.37 5.95
C PHE A 62 -24.00 -18.90 5.90
N GLU A 63 -24.24 -19.43 4.70
CA GLU A 63 -24.22 -20.87 4.45
C GLU A 63 -22.80 -21.42 4.26
N GLY A 64 -21.83 -20.53 4.02
CA GLY A 64 -20.45 -20.86 3.74
C GLY A 64 -19.53 -19.65 3.82
N LEU A 65 -18.22 -19.89 3.94
CA LEU A 65 -17.22 -18.85 4.07
C LEU A 65 -15.94 -19.20 3.30
N VAL A 66 -15.40 -18.22 2.58
CA VAL A 66 -14.11 -18.32 1.89
C VAL A 66 -13.21 -17.18 2.39
N ILE A 67 -12.02 -17.51 2.88
CA ILE A 67 -11.07 -16.52 3.41
C ILE A 67 -9.79 -16.59 2.59
N PHE A 68 -9.28 -15.42 2.21
CA PHE A 68 -7.94 -15.25 1.66
C PHE A 68 -7.13 -14.36 2.58
N GLY A 69 -5.87 -14.73 2.81
CA GLY A 69 -4.95 -13.89 3.54
C GLY A 69 -3.53 -14.04 3.03
N ARG A 70 -2.69 -13.07 3.41
CA ARG A 70 -1.28 -13.04 3.06
C ARG A 70 -0.46 -12.83 4.31
N ASP A 71 0.52 -13.70 4.54
CA ASP A 71 1.48 -13.46 5.62
C ASP A 71 2.43 -12.32 5.21
N PRO A 72 2.47 -11.21 5.96
CA PRO A 72 3.36 -10.09 5.66
C PRO A 72 4.85 -10.45 5.75
N LYS A 73 5.23 -11.51 6.48
CA LYS A 73 6.63 -11.95 6.64
C LYS A 73 7.09 -12.85 5.49
N THR A 74 6.43 -13.98 5.29
CA THR A 74 6.82 -14.95 4.25
C THR A 74 6.32 -14.58 2.85
N LYS A 75 5.37 -13.65 2.76
CA LYS A 75 4.63 -13.30 1.54
C LYS A 75 3.79 -14.44 0.96
N ALA A 76 3.68 -15.56 1.66
CA ALA A 76 2.82 -16.66 1.27
C ALA A 76 1.35 -16.25 1.40
N PHE A 77 0.55 -16.71 0.45
CA PHE A 77 -0.90 -16.62 0.52
C PHE A 77 -1.44 -17.89 1.17
N PHE A 78 -2.49 -17.72 1.96
CA PHE A 78 -3.28 -18.80 2.50
C PHE A 78 -4.74 -18.55 2.15
N ASN A 79 -5.45 -19.64 1.89
CA ASN A 79 -6.86 -19.61 1.61
C ASN A 79 -7.51 -20.77 2.34
N ASP A 80 -8.72 -20.54 2.84
CA ASP A 80 -9.52 -21.57 3.50
C ASP A 80 -10.95 -21.54 2.98
N PHE A 81 -11.53 -22.73 2.85
CA PHE A 81 -12.87 -22.96 2.33
C PHE A 81 -13.68 -23.69 3.39
N VAL A 82 -14.61 -22.99 4.01
CA VAL A 82 -15.56 -23.55 4.95
C VAL A 82 -16.91 -23.64 4.25
N LEU A 83 -17.03 -24.66 3.39
CA LEU A 83 -18.26 -25.02 2.69
C LEU A 83 -18.60 -26.46 3.09
N ASP A 84 -19.79 -26.68 3.63
CA ASP A 84 -20.29 -28.02 3.93
C ASP A 84 -21.24 -28.45 2.81
N VAL A 85 -21.00 -29.63 2.23
CA VAL A 85 -21.82 -30.19 1.13
C VAL A 85 -23.21 -30.60 1.64
N THR A 86 -23.39 -30.73 2.96
CA THR A 86 -24.69 -31.02 3.58
C THR A 86 -25.57 -29.78 3.70
N THR A 87 -24.97 -28.59 3.75
CA THR A 87 -25.70 -27.30 3.83
C THR A 87 -25.76 -26.58 2.49
N VAL A 88 -24.70 -26.65 1.69
CA VAL A 88 -24.58 -25.96 0.39
C VAL A 88 -24.73 -26.96 -0.76
N PRO A 89 -25.74 -26.82 -1.64
CA PRO A 89 -25.87 -27.62 -2.84
C PRO A 89 -24.64 -27.55 -3.74
N LEU A 90 -24.26 -28.67 -4.36
CA LEU A 90 -23.12 -28.76 -5.30
C LEU A 90 -23.17 -27.73 -6.45
N ASN A 91 -24.37 -27.34 -6.89
CA ASN A 91 -24.52 -26.32 -7.93
C ASN A 91 -24.03 -24.94 -7.45
N ASP A 92 -24.13 -24.64 -6.17
CA ASP A 92 -23.77 -23.34 -5.61
C ASP A 92 -22.25 -23.22 -5.41
N TYR A 93 -21.51 -24.33 -5.37
CA TYR A 93 -20.04 -24.31 -5.44
C TYR A 93 -19.53 -23.64 -6.71
N PHE A 94 -20.23 -23.80 -7.84
CA PHE A 94 -19.89 -23.10 -9.08
C PHE A 94 -20.16 -21.60 -8.98
N ALA A 95 -21.16 -21.18 -8.19
CA ALA A 95 -21.41 -19.77 -7.92
C ALA A 95 -20.25 -19.15 -7.12
N TYR A 96 -19.75 -19.83 -6.08
CA TYR A 96 -18.55 -19.39 -5.35
C TYR A 96 -17.33 -19.28 -6.26
N ALA A 97 -17.12 -20.24 -7.18
CA ALA A 97 -16.03 -20.17 -8.15
C ALA A 97 -16.13 -18.94 -9.07
N GLY A 98 -17.34 -18.61 -9.54
CA GLY A 98 -17.59 -17.41 -10.33
C GLY A 98 -17.29 -16.13 -9.57
N VAL A 99 -17.76 -16.03 -8.31
CA VAL A 99 -17.49 -14.87 -7.45
C VAL A 99 -15.98 -14.69 -7.22
N MET A 100 -15.24 -15.78 -6.97
CA MET A 100 -13.78 -15.71 -6.82
C MET A 100 -13.08 -15.19 -8.08
N GLN A 101 -13.56 -15.55 -9.28
CA GLN A 101 -13.00 -15.02 -10.53
C GLN A 101 -13.24 -13.53 -10.68
N THR A 102 -14.43 -13.05 -10.30
CA THR A 102 -14.73 -11.60 -10.29
C THR A 102 -13.81 -10.86 -9.32
N VAL A 103 -13.66 -11.36 -8.09
CA VAL A 103 -12.75 -10.78 -7.09
C VAL A 103 -11.30 -10.76 -7.59
N ALA A 104 -10.87 -11.83 -8.27
CA ALA A 104 -9.54 -11.86 -8.88
C ALA A 104 -9.38 -10.79 -9.97
N GLY A 105 -10.41 -10.52 -10.78
CA GLY A 105 -10.44 -9.44 -11.77
C GLY A 105 -10.30 -8.07 -11.12
N GLU A 106 -11.10 -7.78 -10.09
CA GLU A 106 -11.04 -6.50 -9.37
C GLU A 106 -9.68 -6.25 -8.71
N LEU A 107 -9.06 -7.31 -8.15
CA LEU A 107 -7.72 -7.24 -7.60
C LEU A 107 -6.68 -6.95 -8.68
N MET A 108 -6.86 -7.51 -9.88
CA MET A 108 -5.97 -7.28 -11.01
C MET A 108 -6.06 -5.83 -11.50
N ASP A 109 -7.27 -5.28 -11.58
CA ASP A 109 -7.49 -3.87 -11.90
C ASP A 109 -6.79 -2.96 -10.88
N CYS A 110 -6.93 -3.24 -9.58
CA CYS A 110 -6.21 -2.52 -8.54
C CYS A 110 -4.68 -2.65 -8.70
N ALA A 111 -4.18 -3.81 -9.12
CA ALA A 111 -2.76 -4.03 -9.35
C ALA A 111 -2.23 -3.25 -10.56
N THR A 112 -3.04 -2.98 -11.59
CA THR A 112 -2.62 -2.12 -12.71
C THR A 112 -2.38 -0.67 -12.32
N MET A 113 -2.97 -0.23 -11.19
CA MET A 113 -2.72 1.08 -10.60
C MET A 113 -1.50 1.10 -9.67
N ALA A 114 -0.81 -0.03 -9.49
CA ALA A 114 0.40 -0.09 -8.67
C ALA A 114 1.62 0.42 -9.46
N PRO A 115 2.61 1.05 -8.79
CA PRO A 115 3.86 1.45 -9.42
C PRO A 115 4.57 0.24 -10.04
N ALA A 116 4.91 0.35 -11.32
CA ALA A 116 5.61 -0.69 -12.07
C ALA A 116 7.11 -0.38 -12.14
N LEU A 117 7.95 -1.39 -11.89
CA LEU A 117 9.38 -1.30 -12.16
C LEU A 117 9.63 -1.68 -13.62
N MET A 118 10.12 -0.73 -14.41
CA MET A 118 10.41 -0.90 -15.82
C MET A 118 11.79 -1.55 -16.02
N SER A 119 12.04 -2.07 -17.22
CA SER A 119 13.29 -2.76 -17.57
C SER A 119 14.53 -1.86 -17.56
N ASP A 120 14.33 -0.54 -17.67
CA ASP A 120 15.37 0.48 -17.52
C ASP A 120 15.66 0.84 -16.04
N GLY A 121 14.95 0.22 -15.10
CA GLY A 121 15.05 0.48 -13.67
C GLY A 121 14.26 1.68 -13.18
N SER A 122 13.52 2.38 -14.06
CA SER A 122 12.62 3.45 -13.65
C SER A 122 11.36 2.89 -12.97
N ILE A 123 10.79 3.65 -12.04
CA ILE A 123 9.51 3.33 -11.40
C ILE A 123 8.46 4.18 -12.11
N GLN A 124 7.58 3.53 -12.86
CA GLN A 124 6.42 4.17 -13.44
C GLN A 124 5.29 4.08 -12.41
N ASP A 125 5.10 5.16 -11.67
CA ASP A 125 3.98 5.33 -10.74
C ASP A 125 2.87 6.12 -11.45
N PRO A 126 1.66 5.56 -11.66
CA PRO A 126 0.55 6.24 -12.31
C PRO A 126 0.09 7.52 -11.60
N TYR A 127 0.45 7.70 -10.32
CA TYR A 127 0.08 8.85 -9.50
C TYR A 127 1.21 9.85 -9.29
N LEU A 128 2.40 9.61 -9.84
CA LEU A 128 3.47 10.62 -9.83
C LEU A 128 3.07 11.75 -10.76
N GLU A 129 3.02 12.99 -10.27
CA GLU A 129 2.90 14.16 -11.14
C GLU A 129 4.02 14.10 -12.19
N PRO A 130 3.69 14.24 -13.50
CA PRO A 130 4.70 14.21 -14.53
C PRO A 130 5.75 15.28 -14.22
N THR A 131 7.02 14.89 -14.23
CA THR A 131 8.13 15.85 -14.08
C THR A 131 7.94 16.97 -15.08
N ASP A 132 7.87 18.21 -14.57
CA ASP A 132 7.81 19.42 -15.40
C ASP A 132 8.88 19.30 -16.49
N VAL A 133 8.43 19.19 -17.74
CA VAL A 133 9.32 19.17 -18.89
C VAL A 133 9.92 20.57 -18.96
N ILE A 134 11.15 20.72 -18.49
CA ILE A 134 11.94 21.93 -18.73
C ILE A 134 12.21 21.91 -20.23
N TYR A 135 11.43 22.69 -20.99
CA TYR A 135 11.78 23.01 -22.36
C TYR A 135 13.12 23.77 -22.30
N LEU A 136 14.21 23.09 -22.65
CA LEU A 136 15.43 23.78 -23.07
C LEU A 136 15.08 24.42 -24.40
N GLU A 137 14.72 25.71 -24.37
CA GLU A 137 14.71 26.54 -25.57
C GLU A 137 16.07 26.34 -26.26
N GLY A 138 16.03 25.92 -27.51
CA GLY A 138 17.23 25.62 -28.28
C GLY A 138 18.14 26.84 -28.34
N ASP A 139 19.39 26.62 -27.93
CA ASP A 139 20.51 27.39 -28.44
C ASP A 139 20.63 27.07 -29.94
N ASP A 140 19.82 27.74 -30.76
CA ASP A 140 20.09 27.84 -32.20
C ASP A 140 21.20 28.88 -32.37
N ILE A 141 22.42 28.34 -32.30
CA ILE A 141 23.64 28.92 -32.83
C ILE A 141 23.47 29.00 -34.36
N GLU A 142 23.37 30.20 -34.90
CA GLU A 142 24.12 30.67 -36.09
C GLU A 142 24.05 32.21 -36.22
#